data_AF-A0A1U9K5G7-F1
#
_entry.id   AF-A0A1U9K5G7-F1
#
_cell.length_a   1.000
_cell.length_b   1.000
_cell.length_c   1.000
_cell.angle_alpha   90.00
_cell.angle_beta   90.00
_cell.angle_gamma   90.00
#
_symmetry.space_group_name_H-M   'P 1'
#
loop_
_entity.id
_entity.type
_entity.pdbx_description
1 polymer ?
#
loop_
_entity_poly.entity_id
_entity_poly.type
_entity_poly.pdbx_seq_one_letter_code
_entity_poly.pdbx_strand_id
1 'polypeptide(L)'
;MEKEKLLFGRMLGEMYRIQKKLGMQVSDARIYGLLNGVEEAIDEEIEKIGYVSNRDISAVCDVLDEYYQDWDKVSKLDGFYEVEDKLRNKGIGRSKAIRILKYLYASNRYNDLIDKFDSPKSPVEAKKFKLKEYDL
;
A
#
# COMPACT_ATOMS: atom_id res chain seq x y z
N MET A 1 -3.68 8.84 -21.32
CA MET A 1 -4.03 7.54 -20.73
C MET A 1 -3.52 6.35 -21.54
N GLU A 2 -3.97 6.13 -22.77
CA GLU A 2 -3.58 4.96 -23.57
C GLU A 2 -2.08 4.92 -23.91
N LYS A 3 -1.49 6.05 -24.33
CA LYS A 3 -0.04 6.18 -24.56
C LYS A 3 0.79 5.96 -23.29
N GLU A 4 0.26 6.33 -22.12
CA GLU A 4 0.93 6.15 -20.82
C GLU A 4 0.90 4.67 -20.39
N LYS A 5 -0.24 3.99 -20.58
CA LYS A 5 -0.36 2.53 -20.39
C LYS A 5 0.65 1.78 -21.27
N LEU A 6 0.78 2.16 -22.55
CA LEU A 6 1.74 1.53 -23.47
C LEU A 6 3.19 1.76 -23.04
N LEU A 7 3.52 2.98 -22.60
CA LEU A 7 4.86 3.28 -22.08
C LEU A 7 5.15 2.47 -20.80
N PHE A 8 4.19 2.39 -19.88
CA PHE A 8 4.29 1.58 -18.67
C PHE A 8 4.51 0.10 -19.00
N GLY A 9 3.69 -0.47 -19.88
CA GLY A 9 3.83 -1.84 -20.35
C GLY A 9 5.21 -2.10 -20.95
N ARG A 10 5.70 -1.19 -21.80
CA ARG A 10 7.03 -1.34 -22.41
C ARG A 10 8.15 -1.32 -21.38
N MET A 11 8.13 -0.38 -20.43
CA MET A 11 9.15 -0.31 -19.38
C MET A 11 9.13 -1.56 -18.50
N LEU A 12 7.95 -1.98 -18.04
CA LEU A 12 7.80 -3.14 -17.17
C LEU A 12 8.20 -4.44 -17.89
N GLY A 13 7.86 -4.57 -19.17
CA GLY A 13 8.27 -5.70 -20.01
C GLY A 13 9.79 -5.83 -20.14
N GLU A 14 10.51 -4.71 -20.32
CA GLU A 14 11.97 -4.73 -20.36
C GLU A 14 12.58 -5.06 -18.98
N MET A 15 11.99 -4.56 -17.88
CA MET A 15 12.40 -4.93 -16.52
C MET A 15 12.25 -6.45 -16.29
N TYR A 16 11.12 -7.02 -16.68
CA TYR A 16 10.86 -8.45 -16.54
C TYR A 16 11.80 -9.32 -17.39
N ARG A 17 12.20 -8.85 -18.58
CA ARG A 17 13.26 -9.50 -19.36
C ARG A 17 14.60 -9.51 -18.62
N ILE A 18 14.97 -8.39 -17.99
CA ILE A 18 16.21 -8.30 -17.20
C ILE A 18 16.16 -9.25 -16.01
N GLN A 19 15.07 -9.23 -15.24
CA GLN A 19 14.85 -10.13 -14.11
C GLN A 19 14.95 -11.60 -14.53
N LYS A 20 14.35 -11.97 -15.66
CA LYS A 20 14.47 -13.32 -16.22
C LYS A 20 15.90 -13.71 -16.57
N LYS A 21 16.67 -12.79 -17.16
CA LYS A 21 18.11 -13.01 -17.44
C LYS A 21 18.94 -13.16 -16.17
N LEU A 22 18.52 -12.55 -15.07
CA LEU A 22 19.12 -12.70 -13.73
C LEU A 22 18.68 -13.99 -13.01
N GLY A 23 17.90 -14.85 -13.67
CA GLY A 23 17.45 -16.14 -13.11
C GLY A 23 16.15 -16.08 -12.31
N MET A 24 15.46 -14.93 -12.28
CA MET A 24 14.14 -14.83 -11.65
C MET A 24 13.09 -15.54 -12.50
N GLN A 25 12.12 -16.19 -11.85
CA GLN A 25 11.03 -16.84 -12.56
C GLN A 25 10.01 -15.80 -13.03
N VAL A 26 10.03 -15.51 -14.33
CA VAL A 26 9.08 -14.61 -14.99
C VAL A 26 8.51 -15.27 -16.26
N SER A 27 7.20 -15.15 -16.44
CA SER A 27 6.47 -15.74 -17.56
C SER A 27 6.85 -15.09 -18.90
N ASP A 28 7.16 -15.91 -19.91
CA ASP A 28 7.39 -15.43 -21.29
C ASP A 28 6.16 -14.75 -21.88
N ALA A 29 4.97 -15.30 -21.61
CA ALA A 29 3.72 -14.72 -22.07
C ALA A 29 3.50 -13.32 -21.49
N ARG A 30 3.81 -13.14 -20.20
CA ARG A 30 3.74 -11.84 -19.53
C ARG A 30 4.69 -10.83 -20.16
N ILE A 31 5.95 -11.23 -20.34
CA ILE A 31 6.98 -10.39 -20.97
C ILE A 31 6.53 -9.97 -22.37
N TYR A 32 6.09 -10.94 -23.19
CA TYR A 32 5.64 -10.66 -24.55
C TYR A 32 4.43 -9.72 -24.56
N GLY A 33 3.43 -9.96 -23.71
CA GLY A 33 2.24 -9.12 -23.63
C GLY A 33 2.56 -7.67 -23.29
N LEU A 34 3.38 -7.45 -22.26
CA LEU A 34 3.81 -6.12 -21.83
C LEU A 34 4.58 -5.36 -22.94
N LEU A 35 5.50 -6.03 -23.64
CA LEU A 35 6.34 -5.39 -24.67
C LEU A 35 5.60 -5.04 -25.95
N ASN A 36 4.48 -5.72 -26.22
CA ASN A 36 3.68 -5.56 -27.43
C ASN A 36 2.36 -4.83 -27.17
N GLY A 37 2.16 -4.26 -25.97
CA GLY A 37 0.98 -3.46 -25.67
C GLY A 37 -0.31 -4.25 -25.52
N VAL A 38 -0.24 -5.53 -25.11
CA VAL A 38 -1.43 -6.32 -24.79
C VAL A 38 -2.07 -5.75 -23.53
N GLU A 39 -3.26 -5.16 -23.68
CA GLU A 39 -3.92 -4.41 -22.61
C GLU A 39 -4.18 -5.26 -21.36
N GLU A 40 -4.66 -6.50 -21.52
CA GLU A 40 -4.86 -7.44 -20.40
C GLU A 40 -3.59 -7.63 -19.55
N ALA A 41 -2.43 -7.78 -20.20
CA ALA A 41 -1.16 -7.97 -19.50
C ALA A 41 -0.72 -6.71 -18.74
N ILE A 42 -1.08 -5.52 -19.23
CA ILE A 42 -0.80 -4.22 -18.60
C ILE A 42 -1.74 -3.99 -17.43
N ASP A 43 -3.04 -4.21 -17.64
CA ASP A 43 -4.09 -3.91 -16.66
C ASP A 43 -3.94 -4.78 -15.42
N GLU A 44 -3.63 -6.07 -15.58
CA GLU A 44 -3.36 -6.94 -14.45
C GLU A 44 -2.16 -6.46 -13.60
N GLU A 45 -1.13 -5.85 -14.20
CA GLU A 45 0.00 -5.30 -13.43
C GLU A 45 -0.36 -3.99 -12.73
N ILE A 46 -1.15 -3.13 -13.38
CA ILE A 46 -1.68 -1.90 -12.77
C ILE A 46 -2.59 -2.24 -11.57
N GLU A 47 -3.47 -3.22 -11.74
CA GLU A 47 -4.38 -3.67 -10.68
C GLU A 47 -3.64 -4.28 -9.49
N LYS A 48 -2.61 -5.10 -9.75
CA LYS A 48 -1.74 -5.68 -8.69
C LYS A 48 -1.06 -4.61 -7.84
N ILE A 49 -0.58 -3.52 -8.46
CA ILE A 49 0.03 -2.42 -7.71
C ILE A 49 -0.98 -1.83 -6.73
N GLY A 50 -2.25 -1.70 -7.15
CA GLY A 50 -3.33 -1.09 -6.36
C GLY A 50 -3.09 0.40 -6.12
N TYR A 51 -4.03 1.22 -6.57
CA TYR A 51 -3.90 2.68 -6.50
C TYR A 51 -4.23 3.22 -5.09
N VAL A 52 -3.35 4.09 -4.59
CA VAL A 52 -3.55 4.89 -3.38
C VAL A 52 -3.48 6.36 -3.78
N SER A 53 -4.60 7.07 -3.63
CA SER A 53 -4.70 8.49 -3.97
C SER A 53 -4.31 9.39 -2.80
N ASN A 54 -4.00 10.66 -3.08
CA ASN A 54 -3.84 11.68 -2.03
C ASN A 54 -5.09 11.81 -1.15
N ARG A 55 -6.28 11.63 -1.73
CA ARG A 55 -7.53 11.62 -0.97
C ARG A 55 -7.58 10.46 0.04
N ASP A 56 -7.10 9.28 -0.36
CA ASP A 56 -7.02 8.13 0.55
C ASP A 56 -6.04 8.43 1.70
N ILE A 57 -4.88 9.02 1.40
CA ILE A 57 -3.89 9.41 2.41
C ILE A 57 -4.47 10.44 3.38
N SER A 58 -5.10 11.50 2.86
CA SER A 58 -5.77 12.52 3.68
C SER A 58 -6.86 11.91 4.56
N ALA A 59 -7.69 11.01 4.01
CA ALA A 59 -8.74 10.34 4.78
C ALA A 59 -8.18 9.53 5.96
N VAL A 60 -7.04 8.84 5.78
CA VAL A 60 -6.35 8.15 6.88
C VAL A 60 -5.79 9.16 7.88
N CYS A 61 -5.12 10.22 7.42
CA CYS A 61 -4.56 11.26 8.29
C CYS A 61 -5.64 11.90 9.16
N ASP A 62 -6.79 12.26 8.59
CA ASP A 62 -7.91 12.84 9.34
C ASP A 62 -8.33 11.94 10.52
N VAL A 63 -8.40 10.62 10.30
CA VAL A 63 -8.78 9.67 11.36
C VAL A 63 -7.69 9.58 12.43
N LEU A 64 -6.42 9.59 12.05
CA LEU A 64 -5.31 9.57 13.00
C LEU A 64 -5.21 10.88 13.80
N ASP A 65 -5.47 12.02 13.17
CA ASP A 65 -5.43 13.35 13.78
C ASP A 65 -6.43 13.50 14.93
N GLU A 66 -7.59 12.83 14.85
CA GLU A 66 -8.58 12.78 15.94
C GLU A 66 -8.01 12.24 17.26
N TYR A 67 -6.97 11.40 17.19
CA TYR A 67 -6.25 10.85 18.33
C TYR A 67 -4.96 11.62 18.57
N TYR A 68 -4.18 11.88 17.52
CA TYR A 68 -2.83 12.42 17.61
C TYR A 68 -2.76 13.82 18.24
N GLN A 69 -3.81 14.64 18.05
CA GLN A 69 -3.87 15.99 18.60
C GLN A 69 -4.21 16.04 20.11
N ASP A 70 -4.60 14.91 20.70
CA ASP A 70 -5.03 14.81 22.09
C ASP A 70 -4.33 13.63 22.78
N TRP A 71 -3.36 13.95 23.65
CA TRP A 71 -2.52 12.95 24.29
C TRP A 71 -3.32 11.95 25.16
N ASP A 72 -4.47 12.36 25.71
CA ASP A 72 -5.36 11.46 26.45
C ASP A 72 -6.03 10.44 25.52
N LYS A 73 -6.27 10.78 24.25
CA LYS A 73 -6.79 9.83 23.26
C LYS A 73 -5.70 8.92 22.72
N VAL A 74 -4.48 9.43 22.50
CA VAL A 74 -3.34 8.60 22.10
C VAL A 74 -3.04 7.54 23.15
N SER A 75 -3.09 7.89 24.43
CA SER A 75 -2.81 6.95 25.53
C SER A 75 -3.89 5.88 25.70
N LYS A 76 -5.15 6.18 25.34
CA LYS A 76 -6.29 5.26 25.41
C LYS A 76 -6.46 4.38 24.17
N LEU A 77 -5.85 4.74 23.05
CA LEU A 77 -5.88 3.95 21.83
C LEU A 77 -5.19 2.60 22.07
N ASP A 78 -5.95 1.52 22.02
CA ASP A 78 -5.49 0.18 22.38
C ASP A 78 -5.41 -0.76 21.17
N GLY A 79 -5.65 -0.28 19.96
CA GLY A 79 -5.44 -1.09 18.75
C GLY A 79 -6.09 -0.55 17.48
N PHE A 80 -5.83 -1.24 16.37
CA PHE A 80 -6.29 -0.86 15.03
C PHE A 80 -7.80 -0.94 14.88
N TYR A 81 -8.48 -1.84 15.60
CA TYR A 81 -9.95 -1.97 15.51
C TYR A 81 -10.68 -0.67 15.88
N GLU A 82 -10.10 0.17 16.74
CA GLU A 82 -10.69 1.46 17.13
C GLU A 82 -10.74 2.48 15.99
N VAL A 83 -9.79 2.40 15.05
CA VAL A 83 -9.74 3.29 13.88
C VAL A 83 -10.34 2.63 12.64
N GLU A 84 -10.40 1.30 12.60
CA GLU A 84 -10.84 0.54 11.42
C GLU A 84 -12.24 0.93 10.96
N ASP A 85 -13.20 1.07 11.88
CA ASP A 85 -14.57 1.45 11.53
C ASP A 85 -14.63 2.87 10.93
N LYS A 86 -13.84 3.82 11.47
CA LYS A 86 -13.76 5.19 10.94
C LYS A 86 -13.14 5.21 9.55
N LEU A 87 -12.08 4.43 9.34
CA LEU A 87 -11.43 4.27 8.04
C LEU A 87 -12.39 3.66 7.01
N ARG A 88 -13.14 2.62 7.40
CA ARG A 88 -14.14 1.99 6.54
C ARG A 88 -15.25 2.97 6.16
N ASN A 89 -15.72 3.80 7.09
CA ASN A 89 -16.71 4.85 6.81
C ASN A 89 -16.20 5.93 5.84
N LYS A 90 -14.88 6.13 5.76
CA LYS A 90 -14.23 6.98 4.74
C LYS A 90 -13.92 6.25 3.43
N GLY A 91 -14.36 5.00 3.26
CA GLY A 91 -14.10 4.18 2.06
C GLY A 91 -12.71 3.55 2.01
N ILE A 92 -11.99 3.53 3.13
CA ILE A 92 -10.66 2.92 3.23
C ILE A 92 -10.77 1.52 3.81
N GLY A 93 -10.68 0.51 2.95
CA GLY A 93 -10.57 -0.88 3.38
C GLY A 93 -9.23 -1.20 4.06
N ARG A 94 -9.21 -2.24 4.88
CA ARG A 94 -8.05 -2.63 5.70
C ARG A 94 -6.73 -2.73 4.92
N SER A 95 -6.72 -3.45 3.79
CA SER A 95 -5.50 -3.62 2.99
C SER A 95 -4.92 -2.27 2.53
N LYS A 96 -5.80 -1.36 2.06
CA LYS A 96 -5.40 0.00 1.67
C LYS A 96 -4.91 0.80 2.88
N ALA A 97 -5.61 0.71 4.02
CA ALA A 97 -5.18 1.35 5.26
C ALA A 97 -3.78 0.91 5.68
N ILE A 98 -3.49 -0.39 5.63
CA ILE A 98 -2.16 -0.92 6.02
C ILE A 98 -1.07 -0.35 5.13
N ARG A 99 -1.29 -0.29 3.81
CA ARG A 99 -0.31 0.31 2.88
C ARG A 99 -0.05 1.79 3.19
N ILE A 100 -1.10 2.55 3.47
CA ILE A 100 -0.99 3.97 3.83
C ILE A 100 -0.26 4.12 5.17
N LEU A 101 -0.61 3.32 6.19
CA LEU A 101 0.04 3.36 7.50
C LEU A 101 1.53 2.99 7.42
N LYS A 102 1.91 1.98 6.62
CA LYS A 102 3.32 1.67 6.34
C LYS A 102 4.04 2.86 5.71
N TYR A 103 3.42 3.50 4.72
CA TYR A 103 3.97 4.69 4.06
C TYR A 103 4.15 5.87 5.03
N LEU A 104 3.15 6.15 5.87
CA LEU A 104 3.22 7.21 6.90
C LEU A 104 4.31 6.92 7.93
N TYR A 105 4.39 5.68 8.42
CA TYR A 105 5.40 5.25 9.37
C TYR A 105 6.82 5.38 8.81
N ALA A 106 7.04 4.92 7.56
CA ALA A 106 8.31 5.07 6.86
C ALA A 106 8.68 6.54 6.61
N SER A 107 7.68 7.42 6.56
CA SER A 107 7.85 8.86 6.45
C SER A 107 8.01 9.57 7.81
N ASN A 108 8.18 8.83 8.92
CA ASN A 108 8.25 9.32 10.30
C ASN A 108 7.01 10.13 10.74
N ARG A 109 5.81 9.76 10.25
CA ARG A 109 4.55 10.40 10.61
C ARG A 109 3.70 9.46 11.46
N TYR A 110 3.19 9.96 12.58
CA TYR A 110 2.31 9.25 13.51
C TYR A 110 2.94 8.00 14.15
N ASN A 111 4.28 7.87 14.18
CA ASN A 111 4.94 6.65 14.65
C ASN A 111 4.47 6.22 16.04
N ASP A 112 4.42 7.15 17.00
CA ASP A 112 3.98 6.87 18.39
C ASP A 112 2.55 6.32 18.47
N LEU A 113 1.67 6.80 17.58
CA LEU A 113 0.28 6.36 17.49
C LEU A 113 0.19 5.00 16.80
N ILE A 114 0.91 4.83 15.68
CA ILE A 114 0.92 3.60 14.87
C ILE A 114 1.55 2.44 15.65
N ASP A 115 2.56 2.70 16.49
CA ASP A 115 3.19 1.69 17.34
C ASP A 115 2.19 1.10 18.36
N LYS A 116 1.14 1.85 18.75
CA LYS A 116 0.05 1.32 19.60
C LYS A 116 -0.78 0.23 18.92
N PHE A 117 -0.75 0.14 17.60
CA PHE A 117 -1.44 -0.92 16.88
C PHE A 117 -0.78 -2.29 17.06
N ASP A 118 0.44 -2.40 17.60
CA ASP A 118 1.00 -3.69 18.02
C ASP A 118 0.35 -4.16 19.34
N SER A 119 -0.92 -4.57 19.26
CA SER A 119 -1.72 -4.96 20.42
C SER A 119 -2.59 -6.19 20.12
N PRO A 120 -3.19 -6.83 21.14
CA PRO A 120 -4.21 -7.86 20.94
C PRO A 120 -5.47 -7.37 20.22
N LYS A 121 -5.77 -6.07 20.26
CA LYS A 121 -6.93 -5.45 19.58
C LYS A 121 -6.60 -4.94 18.17
N SER A 122 -5.68 -5.61 17.51
CA SER A 122 -5.35 -5.41 16.11
C SER A 122 -5.31 -6.75 15.39
N PRO A 123 -5.75 -6.80 14.12
CA PRO A 123 -5.52 -7.97 13.29
C PRO A 123 -4.01 -8.13 13.02
N VAL A 124 -3.56 -9.36 12.75
CA VAL A 124 -2.13 -9.71 12.67
C VAL A 124 -1.39 -8.86 11.63
N GLU A 125 -2.03 -8.61 10.50
CA GLU A 125 -1.53 -7.80 9.39
C GLU A 125 -1.39 -6.31 9.72
N ALA A 126 -2.02 -5.83 10.80
CA ALA A 126 -2.03 -4.44 11.24
C ALA A 126 -1.31 -4.23 12.59
N LYS A 127 -0.32 -5.07 12.90
CA LYS A 127 0.53 -4.91 14.10
C LYS A 127 1.90 -4.29 13.82
N LYS A 128 2.44 -4.52 12.62
CA LYS A 128 3.84 -4.16 12.30
C LYS A 128 3.90 -3.35 11.01
N PHE A 129 4.22 -2.06 11.15
CA PHE A 129 4.23 -1.10 10.04
C PHE A 129 5.63 -0.67 9.58
N LYS A 130 6.68 -1.12 10.27
CA LYS A 130 8.06 -1.01 9.76
C LYS A 130 8.18 -1.79 8.44
N LEU A 131 8.71 -1.12 7.42
CA LEU A 131 9.03 -1.76 6.14
C LEU A 131 10.05 -2.87 6.37
N LYS A 132 9.81 -4.02 5.74
CA LYS A 132 10.75 -5.14 5.69
C LYS A 132 11.41 -5.20 4.32
N GLU A 133 12.42 -6.05 4.17
CA GLU A 133 13.14 -6.21 2.91
C GLU A 133 12.21 -6.57 1.73
N TYR A 134 11.16 -7.36 1.98
CA TYR A 134 10.16 -7.69 0.96
C TYR A 134 9.15 -6.57 0.65
N ASP A 135 9.15 -5.48 1.42
CA ASP A 135 8.31 -4.29 1.16
C ASP A 135 9.01 -3.28 0.22
N LEU A 136 10.28 -3.53 -0.14
CA LEU A 136 11.14 -2.71 -1.00
C LEU A 136 11.40 -3.41 -2.34
#